data_AF-F8AXX0-F1
#
_entry.id   AF-F8AXX0-F1
#
_cell.length_a   1.000
_cell.length_b   1.000
_cell.length_c   1.000
_cell.angle_alpha   90.00
_cell.angle_beta   90.00
_cell.angle_gamma   90.00
#
_symmetry.space_group_name_H-M   'P 1'
#
loop_
_entity.id
_entity.type
_entity.pdbx_description
1 polymer ?
#
loop_
_entity_poly.entity_id
_entity_poly.type
_entity_poly.pdbx_seq_one_letter_code
_entity_poly.pdbx_strand_id
1 'polypeptide(L)'
;MHVTPPPPPASGDDGNGPGHEDDQHAHLPHQRWEELPPVDVRIPDDLSDLDDEVVAYQAELRAQRRRERVDRLVPGLRSLRGRRRRPGRRHRPDLLERLDRRDRPRAPGGRPRHTSGAAVALIVIVLAALGAMVPLVLAHPRPLAPQGAVPLASTTVPPGAVGGLLPGVPLSTARTSRPATDLRPALIVLLPVACECPRAIHEIVSQAREGRPIPTYLVAPWTDDPSLERLVRQPDAAAGFAVGYNDPGASLSRLYRADPRQPTLLLVAMDGRLVHPPRIFTVGDRLEGWLGALPGR
;
A
#
# COMPACT_ATOMS: atom_id res chain seq x y z
N MET A 1 -44.67 49.87 -6.14
CA MET A 1 -43.85 48.71 -6.52
C MET A 1 -42.93 49.16 -7.64
N HIS A 2 -41.70 49.54 -7.33
CA HIS A 2 -40.70 49.95 -8.33
C HIS A 2 -39.81 48.76 -8.64
N VAL A 3 -39.86 48.29 -9.90
CA VAL A 3 -39.02 47.22 -10.43
C VAL A 3 -37.78 47.87 -11.03
N THR A 4 -36.63 47.64 -10.41
CA THR A 4 -35.33 48.07 -10.92
C THR A 4 -34.86 47.06 -11.98
N PRO A 5 -34.48 47.49 -13.19
CA PRO A 5 -33.94 46.58 -14.20
C PRO A 5 -32.53 46.08 -13.84
N PRO A 6 -32.15 44.86 -14.26
CA PRO A 6 -30.82 44.29 -14.02
C PRO A 6 -29.74 44.97 -14.87
N PRO A 7 -28.49 45.05 -14.38
CA PRO A 7 -27.36 45.62 -15.12
C PRO A 7 -26.93 44.71 -16.29
N PRO A 8 -26.35 45.28 -17.36
CA PRO A 8 -25.85 44.53 -18.51
C PRO A 8 -24.60 43.68 -18.15
N PRO A 9 -24.34 42.57 -18.87
CA PRO A 9 -23.18 41.73 -18.65
C PRO A 9 -21.88 42.44 -19.03
N ALA A 10 -20.88 42.34 -18.16
CA ALA A 10 -19.53 42.82 -18.40
C ALA A 10 -18.86 41.98 -19.50
N SER A 11 -18.65 42.60 -20.65
CA SER A 11 -17.78 42.13 -21.73
C SER A 11 -16.35 42.62 -21.47
N GLY A 12 -15.39 41.70 -21.52
CA GLY A 12 -13.97 42.02 -21.70
C GLY A 12 -13.08 41.40 -20.64
N ASP A 13 -12.34 40.36 -21.02
CA ASP A 13 -10.88 40.47 -21.11
C ASP A 13 -10.34 39.22 -21.82
N ASP A 14 -10.10 39.36 -23.13
CA ASP A 14 -9.45 38.36 -23.96
C ASP A 14 -7.94 38.44 -23.69
N GLY A 15 -7.52 37.79 -22.61
CA GLY A 15 -6.11 37.64 -22.20
C GLY A 15 -5.33 36.77 -23.18
N ASN A 16 -5.02 37.33 -24.34
CA ASN A 16 -4.14 36.78 -25.36
C ASN A 16 -2.69 36.87 -24.84
N GLY A 17 -2.26 35.86 -24.08
CA GLY A 17 -0.90 35.75 -23.58
C GLY A 17 0.09 35.43 -24.71
N PRO A 18 1.28 36.05 -24.73
CA PRO A 18 2.28 35.90 -25.78
C PRO A 18 2.78 34.46 -25.87
N GLY A 19 2.87 33.97 -27.11
CA GLY A 19 3.33 32.64 -27.46
C GLY A 19 4.71 32.34 -26.90
N HIS A 20 4.80 31.19 -26.23
CA HIS A 20 6.06 30.46 -26.10
C HIS A 20 6.32 29.76 -27.45
N GLU A 21 7.01 30.48 -28.32
CA GLU A 21 7.92 29.85 -29.28
C GLU A 21 9.06 29.15 -28.49
N ASP A 22 9.58 28.09 -29.10
CA ASP A 22 10.78 27.34 -28.69
C ASP A 22 10.60 26.20 -27.68
N ASP A 23 9.82 25.18 -28.06
CA ASP A 23 10.23 23.80 -27.83
C ASP A 23 10.17 23.04 -29.17
N GLN A 24 11.25 23.17 -29.93
CA GLN A 24 11.61 22.25 -31.01
C GLN A 24 11.85 20.88 -30.39
N HIS A 25 10.77 20.18 -30.04
CA HIS A 25 10.82 18.74 -29.89
C HIS A 25 11.29 18.18 -31.22
N ALA A 26 12.55 17.73 -31.21
CA ALA A 26 13.14 16.91 -32.23
C ALA A 26 12.08 15.91 -32.70
N HIS A 27 11.58 16.13 -33.92
CA HIS A 27 10.84 15.15 -34.68
C HIS A 27 11.75 13.93 -34.78
N LEU A 28 11.64 13.03 -33.79
CA LEU A 28 12.01 11.65 -33.98
C LEU A 28 11.15 11.21 -35.17
N PRO A 29 11.76 10.81 -36.30
CA PRO A 29 10.97 10.35 -37.40
C PRO A 29 10.20 9.15 -36.86
N HIS A 30 8.87 9.25 -36.84
CA HIS A 30 7.98 8.13 -36.69
C HIS A 30 8.20 7.22 -37.90
N GLN A 31 9.37 6.56 -37.94
CA GLN A 31 9.70 5.54 -38.89
C GLN A 31 8.79 4.36 -38.59
N ARG A 32 7.75 4.24 -39.42
CA ARG A 32 7.54 3.05 -40.22
C ARG A 32 7.05 1.80 -39.48
N TRP A 33 6.21 1.96 -38.47
CA TRP A 33 5.39 0.85 -37.97
C TRP A 33 4.26 0.46 -38.97
N GLU A 34 3.95 1.32 -39.94
CA GLU A 34 2.90 1.12 -40.94
C GLU A 34 3.31 0.22 -42.12
N GLU A 35 4.60 -0.09 -42.32
CA GLU A 35 5.05 -1.02 -43.38
C GLU A 35 5.33 -2.44 -42.87
N LEU A 36 5.04 -2.74 -41.60
CA LEU A 36 5.13 -4.12 -41.15
C LEU A 36 3.94 -4.88 -41.73
N PRO A 37 4.17 -6.02 -42.41
CA PRO A 37 3.07 -6.88 -42.85
C PRO A 37 2.24 -7.26 -41.62
N PRO A 38 0.90 -7.32 -41.74
CA PRO A 38 0.04 -7.69 -40.61
C PRO A 38 0.48 -9.04 -40.07
N VAL A 39 1.10 -9.02 -38.89
CA VAL A 39 1.45 -10.24 -38.18
C VAL A 39 0.16 -10.69 -37.51
N ASP A 40 -0.36 -11.84 -37.94
CA ASP A 40 -1.44 -12.52 -37.25
C ASP A 40 -0.89 -13.06 -35.92
N VAL A 41 -0.87 -12.19 -34.91
CA VAL A 41 -0.49 -12.57 -33.54
C VAL A 41 -1.69 -13.28 -32.96
N ARG A 42 -1.67 -14.61 -33.06
CA ARG A 42 -2.63 -15.48 -32.40
C ARG A 42 -2.38 -15.42 -30.90
N ILE A 43 -3.13 -14.56 -30.21
CA ILE A 43 -3.11 -14.47 -28.74
C ILE A 43 -3.79 -15.74 -28.21
N PRO A 44 -3.09 -16.59 -27.44
CA PRO A 44 -3.70 -17.76 -26.82
C PRO A 44 -4.82 -17.32 -25.86
N ASP A 45 -5.98 -17.96 -25.92
CA ASP A 45 -7.14 -17.65 -25.07
C ASP A 45 -6.96 -18.14 -23.61
N ASP A 46 -5.91 -18.91 -23.32
CA ASP A 46 -5.61 -19.52 -22.03
C ASP A 46 -4.56 -18.74 -21.23
N LEU A 47 -5.00 -17.66 -20.57
CA LEU A 47 -4.16 -16.88 -19.65
C LEU A 47 -3.83 -17.62 -18.33
N SER A 48 -4.38 -18.82 -18.10
CA SER A 48 -4.19 -19.56 -16.84
C SER A 48 -2.75 -20.03 -16.62
N ASP A 49 -2.01 -20.35 -17.69
CA ASP A 49 -0.61 -20.78 -17.56
C ASP A 49 0.31 -19.59 -17.22
N LEU A 50 -0.10 -18.36 -17.55
CA LEU A 50 0.66 -17.15 -17.28
C LEU A 50 0.55 -16.70 -15.80
N ASP A 51 -0.55 -17.04 -15.12
CA ASP A 51 -0.75 -16.70 -13.71
C ASP A 51 0.28 -17.39 -12.80
N ASP A 52 0.59 -18.66 -13.07
CA ASP A 52 1.60 -19.42 -12.32
C ASP A 52 3.01 -18.84 -12.53
N GLU A 53 3.35 -18.43 -13.75
CA GLU A 53 4.61 -17.75 -14.05
C GLU A 53 4.72 -16.38 -13.37
N VAL A 54 3.63 -15.59 -13.36
CA VAL A 54 3.58 -14.29 -12.67
C VAL A 54 3.75 -14.48 -11.17
N VAL A 55 3.12 -15.50 -10.57
CA VAL A 55 3.27 -15.82 -9.14
C VAL A 55 4.71 -16.24 -8.83
N ALA A 56 5.33 -17.08 -9.65
CA ALA A 56 6.72 -17.50 -9.50
C ALA A 56 7.68 -16.31 -9.61
N TYR A 57 7.50 -15.46 -10.61
CA TYR A 57 8.30 -14.26 -10.82
C TYR A 57 8.16 -13.26 -9.65
N GLN A 58 6.94 -13.05 -9.16
CA GLN A 58 6.72 -12.22 -7.97
C GLN A 58 7.37 -12.80 -6.71
N ALA A 59 7.37 -14.13 -6.56
CA ALA A 59 8.05 -14.79 -5.44
C ALA A 59 9.57 -14.57 -5.49
N GLU A 60 10.18 -14.63 -6.68
CA GLU A 60 11.60 -14.34 -6.87
C GLU A 60 11.94 -12.88 -6.55
N LEU A 61 11.14 -11.91 -7.03
CA LEU A 61 11.31 -10.50 -6.70
C LEU A 61 11.21 -10.22 -5.19
N ARG A 62 10.32 -10.93 -4.47
CA ARG A 62 10.25 -10.83 -3.00
C ARG A 62 11.50 -11.41 -2.34
N ALA A 63 12.05 -12.51 -2.85
CA ALA A 63 13.28 -13.10 -2.35
C ALA A 63 14.49 -12.17 -2.57
N GLN A 64 14.59 -11.52 -3.72
CA GLN A 64 15.65 -10.53 -4.01
C GLN A 64 15.58 -9.33 -3.06
N ARG A 65 14.40 -8.72 -2.88
CA ARG A 65 14.24 -7.60 -1.93
C ARG A 65 14.55 -7.96 -0.49
N ARG A 66 14.23 -9.20 -0.07
CA ARG A 66 14.63 -9.69 1.26
C ARG A 66 16.14 -9.77 1.41
N ARG A 67 16.86 -10.26 0.39
CA ARG A 67 18.32 -10.31 0.38
C ARG A 67 18.93 -8.91 0.48
N GLU A 68 18.45 -7.96 -0.31
CA GLU A 68 18.92 -6.57 -0.27
C GLU A 68 18.69 -5.91 1.10
N ARG A 69 17.54 -6.14 1.74
CA ARG A 69 17.29 -5.63 3.10
C ARG A 69 18.23 -6.24 4.13
N VAL A 70 18.46 -7.55 4.06
CA VAL A 70 19.40 -8.24 4.96
C VAL A 70 20.83 -7.72 4.76
N ASP A 71 21.23 -7.50 3.51
CA ASP A 71 22.54 -6.93 3.18
C ASP A 71 22.71 -5.49 3.71
N ARG A 72 21.64 -4.67 3.73
CA ARG A 72 21.68 -3.32 4.32
C ARG A 72 21.74 -3.35 5.85
N LEU A 73 21.00 -4.25 6.49
CA LEU A 73 20.90 -4.30 7.96
C LEU A 73 22.12 -4.93 8.64
N VAL A 74 22.88 -5.77 7.93
CA VAL A 74 24.11 -6.38 8.47
C VAL A 74 25.29 -6.10 7.53
N PRO A 75 25.81 -4.87 7.51
CA PRO A 75 27.02 -4.55 6.76
C PRO A 75 28.17 -5.43 7.25
N GLY A 76 28.67 -6.34 6.41
CA GLY A 76 29.85 -7.15 6.71
C GLY A 76 29.71 -8.67 6.63
N LEU A 77 28.48 -9.24 6.54
CA LEU A 77 28.34 -10.71 6.41
C LEU A 77 28.89 -11.28 5.09
N ARG A 78 28.96 -10.46 4.02
CA ARG A 78 29.55 -10.87 2.73
C ARG A 78 31.07 -11.03 2.78
N SER A 79 31.78 -10.36 3.69
CA SER A 79 33.26 -10.44 3.77
C SER A 79 33.74 -11.80 4.27
N LEU A 80 32.89 -12.56 4.97
CA LEU A 80 33.25 -13.87 5.54
C LEU A 80 33.04 -15.04 4.57
N ARG A 81 32.18 -14.91 3.54
CA ARG A 81 31.94 -15.98 2.55
C ARG A 81 32.90 -15.99 1.36
N GLY A 82 33.60 -14.88 1.09
CA GLY A 82 34.52 -14.75 -0.06
C GLY A 82 35.92 -15.35 0.11
N ARG A 83 36.28 -15.87 1.30
CA ARG A 83 37.67 -16.25 1.61
C ARG A 83 37.98 -17.75 1.57
N ARG A 84 37.13 -18.58 0.96
CA ARG A 84 37.41 -20.01 0.74
C ARG A 84 37.27 -20.38 -0.73
N ARG A 85 38.39 -20.35 -1.45
CA ARG A 85 38.94 -21.44 -2.29
C ARG A 85 39.78 -20.89 -3.45
N ARG A 86 41.09 -20.79 -3.23
CA ARG A 86 42.08 -21.09 -4.28
C ARG A 86 42.51 -22.55 -4.06
N PRO A 87 42.20 -23.50 -4.96
CA PRO A 87 42.73 -24.85 -4.86
C PRO A 87 44.15 -24.86 -5.44
N GLY A 88 45.12 -24.73 -4.54
CA GLY A 88 46.53 -24.99 -4.86
C GLY A 88 46.79 -26.49 -4.84
N ARG A 89 47.10 -27.05 -6.02
CA ARG A 89 47.86 -28.29 -6.21
C ARG A 89 48.98 -28.42 -5.17
N ARG A 90 49.06 -29.55 -4.48
CA ARG A 90 50.30 -30.30 -4.22
C ARG A 90 50.01 -31.72 -3.72
N HIS A 91 50.96 -32.57 -4.06
CA HIS A 91 51.09 -34.02 -3.93
C HIS A 91 50.60 -34.71 -2.64
N ARG A 92 50.04 -35.92 -2.86
CA ARG A 92 50.24 -37.25 -2.20
C ARG A 92 51.47 -37.38 -1.25
N PRO A 93 51.60 -38.43 -0.38
CA PRO A 93 50.75 -39.63 -0.17
C PRO A 93 50.58 -40.08 1.32
N ASP A 94 50.05 -41.31 1.49
CA ASP A 94 50.08 -42.24 2.64
C ASP A 94 49.25 -41.88 3.89
N LEU A 95 48.13 -42.53 4.25
CA LEU A 95 47.79 -43.96 4.41
C LEU A 95 48.50 -44.59 5.63
N LEU A 96 47.70 -44.87 6.68
CA LEU A 96 47.96 -45.81 7.80
C LEU A 96 48.87 -45.40 8.97
N GLU A 97 48.70 -44.23 9.61
CA GLU A 97 49.34 -44.01 10.92
C GLU A 97 48.61 -43.02 11.85
N ARG A 98 47.52 -43.47 12.49
CA ARG A 98 47.07 -43.03 13.85
C ARG A 98 45.71 -43.56 14.29
N LEU A 99 45.41 -44.81 13.97
CA LEU A 99 44.52 -45.62 14.80
C LEU A 99 45.33 -46.14 16.01
N ASP A 100 45.75 -45.27 16.92
CA ASP A 100 46.10 -45.70 18.28
C ASP A 100 46.18 -44.52 19.26
N ARG A 101 45.03 -44.14 19.81
CA ARG A 101 44.95 -43.46 21.11
C ARG A 101 43.58 -43.69 21.73
N ARG A 102 43.34 -44.95 22.07
CA ARG A 102 42.36 -45.33 23.10
C ARG A 102 42.89 -44.95 24.49
N ASP A 103 41.94 -44.59 25.34
CA ASP A 103 41.96 -44.70 26.80
C ASP A 103 42.94 -43.85 27.61
N ARG A 104 42.44 -42.68 28.06
CA ARG A 104 42.77 -42.16 29.39
C ARG A 104 41.48 -41.80 30.16
N PRO A 105 41.19 -42.49 31.28
CA PRO A 105 40.13 -42.09 32.20
C PRO A 105 40.63 -41.11 33.28
N ARG A 106 39.66 -40.35 33.81
CA ARG A 106 39.64 -39.55 35.06
C ARG A 106 40.36 -38.19 35.10
N ALA A 107 39.56 -37.13 35.25
CA ALA A 107 39.36 -36.47 36.55
C ALA A 107 38.17 -35.48 36.52
N PRO A 108 37.16 -35.59 37.42
CA PRO A 108 36.13 -34.57 37.60
C PRO A 108 36.62 -33.51 38.59
N GLY A 109 37.39 -32.54 38.10
CA GLY A 109 37.80 -31.35 38.85
C GLY A 109 36.97 -30.13 38.47
N GLY A 110 35.67 -30.14 38.81
CA GLY A 110 34.75 -29.04 38.56
C GLY A 110 35.04 -27.85 39.47
N ARG A 111 35.96 -26.97 39.07
CA ARG A 111 36.07 -25.63 39.66
C ARG A 111 34.81 -24.84 39.28
N PRO A 112 34.10 -24.21 40.24
CA PRO A 112 32.97 -23.35 39.93
C PRO A 112 33.50 -22.20 39.06
N ARG A 113 33.12 -22.21 37.78
CA ARG A 113 33.36 -21.10 36.89
C ARG A 113 32.46 -19.97 37.39
N HIS A 114 33.03 -19.05 38.16
CA HIS A 114 32.45 -17.75 38.39
C HIS A 114 32.20 -17.13 37.01
N THR A 115 30.95 -17.22 36.55
CA THR A 115 30.46 -16.45 35.42
C THR A 115 30.64 -14.99 35.81
N SER A 116 31.67 -14.37 35.26
CA SER A 116 31.96 -12.95 35.45
C SER A 116 30.68 -12.16 35.17
N GLY A 117 30.32 -11.23 36.05
CA GLY A 117 29.08 -10.44 35.93
C GLY A 117 28.91 -9.77 34.56
N ALA A 118 30.02 -9.55 33.84
CA ALA A 118 30.04 -9.11 32.45
C ALA A 118 29.27 -10.04 31.49
N ALA A 119 29.37 -11.37 31.65
CA ALA A 119 28.65 -12.32 30.81
C ALA A 119 27.13 -12.24 31.03
N VAL A 120 26.69 -12.07 32.28
CA VAL A 120 25.27 -11.91 32.61
C VAL A 120 24.73 -10.59 32.05
N ALA A 121 25.47 -9.48 32.21
CA ALA A 121 25.09 -8.18 31.67
C ALA A 121 24.93 -8.20 30.14
N LEU A 122 25.85 -8.87 29.43
CA LEU A 122 25.81 -8.98 27.97
C LEU A 122 24.61 -9.80 27.49
N ILE A 123 24.26 -10.88 28.19
CA ILE A 123 23.05 -11.67 27.91
C ILE A 123 21.79 -10.83 28.10
N VAL A 124 21.70 -10.04 29.18
CA VAL A 124 20.54 -9.17 29.44
C VAL A 124 20.40 -8.10 28.35
N ILE A 125 21.50 -7.49 27.91
CA ILE A 125 21.48 -6.50 26.82
C ILE A 125 21.00 -7.14 25.51
N VAL A 126 21.48 -8.34 25.18
CA VAL A 126 21.08 -9.06 23.96
C VAL A 126 19.59 -9.46 24.03
N LEU A 127 19.10 -9.93 25.17
CA LEU A 127 17.68 -10.25 25.35
C LEU A 127 16.79 -9.01 25.29
N ALA A 128 17.22 -7.88 25.85
CA ALA A 128 16.50 -6.61 25.76
C ALA A 128 16.46 -6.10 24.31
N ALA A 129 17.58 -6.17 23.58
CA ALA A 129 17.63 -5.78 22.17
C ALA A 129 16.78 -6.70 21.27
N LEU A 130 16.77 -8.01 21.52
CA LEU A 130 15.89 -8.96 20.83
C LEU A 130 14.42 -8.70 21.15
N GLY A 131 14.09 -8.45 22.43
CA GLY A 131 12.74 -8.11 22.88
C GLY A 131 12.21 -6.83 22.22
N ALA A 132 13.06 -5.81 22.05
CA ALA A 132 12.69 -4.55 21.40
C ALA A 132 12.46 -4.68 19.88
N MET A 133 13.03 -5.69 19.21
CA MET A 133 12.83 -5.92 17.77
C MET A 133 11.55 -6.71 17.43
N VAL A 134 10.99 -7.47 18.37
CA VAL A 134 9.78 -8.28 18.16
C VAL A 134 8.54 -7.44 17.77
N PRO A 135 8.24 -6.28 18.41
CA PRO A 135 7.11 -5.43 18.01
C PRO A 135 7.25 -4.93 16.58
N LEU A 136 8.46 -4.61 16.14
CA LEU A 136 8.71 -4.08 14.81
C LEU A 136 8.42 -5.13 13.72
N VAL A 137 8.70 -6.40 14.00
CA VAL A 137 8.43 -7.50 13.06
C VAL A 137 6.94 -7.86 13.03
N LEU A 138 6.25 -7.83 14.18
CA LEU A 138 4.83 -8.17 14.26
C LEU A 138 3.90 -7.03 13.80
N ALA A 139 4.36 -5.78 13.82
CA ALA A 139 3.58 -4.62 13.37
C ALA A 139 3.56 -4.42 11.84
N HIS A 140 4.13 -5.33 11.05
CA HIS A 140 3.98 -5.24 9.61
C HIS A 140 2.50 -5.43 9.26
N PRO A 141 1.86 -4.47 8.56
CA PRO A 141 0.49 -4.63 8.11
C PRO A 141 0.43 -5.92 7.31
N ARG A 142 -0.31 -6.91 7.83
CA ARG A 142 -0.53 -8.15 7.10
C ARG A 142 -1.15 -7.75 5.77
N PRO A 143 -0.57 -8.18 4.62
CA PRO A 143 -1.24 -7.98 3.35
C PRO A 143 -2.65 -8.59 3.51
N LEU A 144 -3.67 -7.76 3.35
CA LEU A 144 -5.05 -8.20 3.35
C LEU A 144 -5.12 -9.34 2.33
N ALA A 145 -5.54 -10.52 2.78
CA ALA A 145 -5.76 -11.64 1.86
C ALA A 145 -6.68 -11.12 0.74
N PRO A 146 -6.44 -11.50 -0.53
CA PRO A 146 -7.36 -11.16 -1.60
C PRO A 146 -8.74 -11.59 -1.14
N GLN A 147 -9.62 -10.62 -0.89
CA GLN A 147 -10.96 -10.94 -0.47
C GLN A 147 -11.58 -11.66 -1.67
N GLY A 148 -11.96 -12.92 -1.49
CA GLY A 148 -12.61 -13.70 -2.55
C GLY A 148 -13.73 -12.84 -3.12
N ALA A 149 -13.78 -12.73 -4.45
CA ALA A 149 -14.65 -11.79 -5.13
C ALA A 149 -16.11 -12.09 -4.76
N VAL A 150 -16.65 -11.35 -3.79
CA VAL A 150 -18.07 -11.41 -3.46
C VAL A 150 -18.80 -10.84 -4.69
N PRO A 151 -19.74 -11.59 -5.28
CA PRO A 151 -20.46 -11.11 -6.45
C PRO A 151 -21.11 -9.76 -6.14
N LEU A 152 -21.09 -8.86 -7.11
CA LEU A 152 -21.77 -7.58 -6.99
C LEU A 152 -23.28 -7.82 -6.84
N ALA A 153 -23.93 -7.04 -6.00
CA ALA A 153 -25.37 -7.14 -5.86
C ALA A 153 -26.07 -6.75 -7.17
N SER A 154 -27.10 -7.51 -7.55
CA SER A 154 -28.05 -7.04 -8.56
C SER A 154 -28.96 -6.00 -7.92
N THR A 155 -28.94 -4.76 -8.40
CA THR A 155 -29.79 -3.67 -7.90
C THR A 155 -30.35 -2.88 -9.08
N THR A 156 -31.60 -2.44 -8.95
CA THR A 156 -32.24 -1.53 -9.90
C THR A 156 -32.02 -0.06 -9.53
N VAL A 157 -31.46 0.19 -8.34
CA VAL A 157 -31.13 1.54 -7.87
C VAL A 157 -29.91 2.05 -8.64
N PRO A 158 -29.94 3.28 -9.18
CA PRO A 158 -28.81 3.86 -9.90
C PRO A 158 -27.51 3.85 -9.07
N PRO A 159 -26.34 3.63 -9.70
CA PRO A 159 -25.06 3.77 -9.02
C PRO A 159 -24.90 5.15 -8.39
N GLY A 160 -24.34 5.21 -7.18
CA GLY A 160 -24.18 6.46 -6.43
C GLY A 160 -25.37 6.85 -5.55
N ALA A 161 -26.50 6.15 -5.63
CA ALA A 161 -27.60 6.30 -4.69
C ALA A 161 -27.53 5.25 -3.58
N VAL A 162 -28.19 5.52 -2.44
CA VAL A 162 -28.29 4.58 -1.32
C VAL A 162 -29.00 3.30 -1.77
N GLY A 163 -28.41 2.14 -1.50
CA GLY A 163 -28.85 0.83 -2.00
C GLY A 163 -28.45 0.53 -3.45
N GLY A 164 -27.92 1.51 -4.17
CA GLY A 164 -27.25 1.37 -5.46
C GLY A 164 -25.80 0.91 -5.31
N LEU A 165 -25.20 0.45 -6.40
CA LEU A 165 -23.78 0.06 -6.40
C LEU A 165 -22.86 1.29 -6.35
N LEU A 166 -21.70 1.11 -5.74
CA LEU A 166 -20.54 1.99 -5.95
C LEU A 166 -20.20 1.99 -7.45
N PRO A 167 -19.92 3.14 -8.08
CA PRO A 167 -19.65 3.17 -9.52
C PRO A 167 -18.26 2.58 -9.83
N GLY A 168 -18.07 2.04 -11.04
CA GLY A 168 -16.79 1.52 -11.53
C GLY A 168 -15.76 2.61 -11.90
N VAL A 169 -15.73 3.74 -11.19
CA VAL A 169 -14.80 4.84 -11.45
C VAL A 169 -13.37 4.35 -11.14
N PRO A 170 -12.39 4.53 -12.03
CA PRO A 170 -11.02 4.13 -11.77
C PRO A 170 -10.40 5.02 -10.69
N LEU A 171 -9.84 4.40 -9.67
CA LEU A 171 -9.07 5.02 -8.61
C LEU A 171 -7.62 4.55 -8.72
N SER A 172 -6.67 5.47 -8.61
CA SER A 172 -5.26 5.16 -8.82
C SER A 172 -4.43 5.38 -7.56
N THR A 173 -3.36 4.61 -7.44
CA THR A 173 -2.24 4.85 -6.53
C THR A 173 -1.01 5.10 -7.40
N ALA A 174 0.12 5.45 -6.81
CA ALA A 174 1.39 5.56 -7.55
C ALA A 174 1.83 4.26 -8.27
N ARG A 175 1.18 3.11 -8.01
CA ARG A 175 1.59 1.80 -8.56
C ARG A 175 0.49 1.01 -9.23
N THR A 176 -0.78 1.29 -8.92
CA THR A 176 -1.92 0.45 -9.33
C THR A 176 -3.14 1.31 -9.57
N SER A 177 -3.95 0.93 -10.56
CA SER A 177 -5.29 1.46 -10.81
C SER A 177 -6.31 0.36 -10.50
N ARG A 178 -7.40 0.70 -9.82
CA ARG A 178 -8.50 -0.21 -9.47
C ARG A 178 -9.84 0.52 -9.56
N PRO A 179 -10.92 -0.10 -10.05
CA PRO A 179 -12.23 0.52 -10.00
C PRO A 179 -12.69 0.65 -8.54
N ALA A 180 -13.46 1.70 -8.22
CA ALA A 180 -13.95 1.91 -6.87
C ALA A 180 -14.78 0.72 -6.38
N THR A 181 -15.50 0.03 -7.27
CA THR A 181 -16.22 -1.23 -7.00
C THR A 181 -15.36 -2.33 -6.39
N ASP A 182 -14.04 -2.29 -6.48
CA ASP A 182 -13.17 -3.31 -5.88
C ASP A 182 -12.76 -2.97 -4.44
N LEU A 183 -13.10 -1.76 -3.96
CA LEU A 183 -12.86 -1.32 -2.59
C LEU A 183 -14.00 -1.78 -1.68
N ARG A 184 -14.30 -3.09 -1.65
CA ARG A 184 -15.40 -3.66 -0.86
C ARG A 184 -14.91 -4.70 0.14
N PRO A 185 -15.47 -4.75 1.36
CA PRO A 185 -16.28 -3.71 1.99
C PRO A 185 -15.38 -2.52 2.33
N ALA A 186 -15.95 -1.33 2.48
CA ALA A 186 -15.13 -0.16 2.79
C ALA A 186 -15.85 0.95 3.53
N LEU A 187 -15.03 1.68 4.29
CA LEU A 187 -15.25 3.08 4.58
C LEU A 187 -14.40 3.91 3.61
N ILE A 188 -15.03 4.57 2.65
CA ILE A 188 -14.35 5.46 1.70
C ILE A 188 -14.49 6.89 2.21
N VAL A 189 -13.38 7.59 2.35
CA VAL A 189 -13.29 8.98 2.81
C VAL A 189 -12.86 9.84 1.63
N LEU A 190 -13.81 10.58 1.05
CA LEU A 190 -13.53 11.56 0.01
C LEU A 190 -12.94 12.81 0.66
N LEU A 191 -11.73 13.17 0.27
CA LEU A 191 -11.02 14.31 0.81
C LEU A 191 -11.32 15.58 0.01
N PRO A 192 -11.49 16.75 0.66
CA PRO A 192 -11.47 18.03 -0.04
C PRO A 192 -10.10 18.31 -0.67
N VAL A 193 -10.10 19.18 -1.69
CA VAL A 193 -8.89 19.61 -2.41
C VAL A 193 -7.83 20.20 -1.47
N ALA A 194 -8.26 20.98 -0.48
CA ALA A 194 -7.39 21.60 0.53
C ALA A 194 -7.71 20.99 1.90
N CYS A 195 -7.31 19.73 2.11
CA CYS A 195 -7.60 19.02 3.37
C CYS A 195 -6.54 19.31 4.44
N GLU A 196 -6.76 20.32 5.28
CA GLU A 196 -6.04 20.51 6.55
C GLU A 196 -6.70 19.69 7.67
N CYS A 197 -6.89 18.40 7.42
CA CYS A 197 -7.81 17.56 8.18
C CYS A 197 -7.17 16.39 8.96
N PRO A 198 -5.89 16.43 9.41
CA PRO A 198 -5.25 15.25 10.02
C PRO A 198 -6.02 14.74 11.24
N ARG A 199 -6.55 15.65 12.06
CA ARG A 199 -7.36 15.31 13.23
C ARG A 199 -8.68 14.61 12.86
N ALA A 200 -9.36 15.08 11.81
CA ALA A 200 -10.58 14.44 11.35
C ALA A 200 -10.30 13.02 10.84
N ILE A 201 -9.22 12.85 10.06
CA ILE A 201 -8.81 11.53 9.57
C ILE A 201 -8.43 10.59 10.72
N HIS A 202 -7.73 11.09 11.73
CA HIS A 202 -7.42 10.32 12.93
C HIS A 202 -8.67 9.78 13.63
N GLU A 203 -9.66 10.64 13.86
CA GLU A 203 -10.90 10.25 14.51
C GLU A 203 -11.73 9.27 13.66
N ILE A 204 -11.81 9.49 12.34
CA ILE A 204 -12.47 8.56 11.42
C ILE A 204 -11.81 7.18 11.47
N VAL A 205 -10.49 7.12 11.31
CA VAL A 205 -9.73 5.86 11.27
C VAL A 205 -9.75 5.17 12.63
N SER A 206 -9.68 5.91 13.74
CA SER A 206 -9.81 5.34 15.09
C SER A 206 -11.17 4.65 15.24
N GLN A 207 -12.26 5.35 14.95
CA GLN A 207 -13.62 4.82 15.10
C GLN A 207 -13.90 3.65 14.15
N ALA A 208 -13.38 3.68 12.91
CA ALA A 208 -13.52 2.59 11.95
C ALA A 208 -12.82 1.28 12.40
N ARG A 209 -11.85 1.39 13.30
CA ARG A 209 -11.13 0.25 13.91
C ARG A 209 -11.76 -0.26 15.19
N GLU A 210 -12.64 0.52 15.81
CA GLU A 210 -13.36 0.08 16.99
C GLU A 210 -14.33 -1.05 16.64
N GLY A 211 -14.34 -2.09 17.47
CA GLY A 211 -15.09 -3.32 17.21
C GLY A 211 -14.50 -4.15 16.08
N ARG A 212 -15.26 -4.40 15.02
CA ARG A 212 -14.83 -5.15 13.84
C ARG A 212 -14.23 -4.20 12.81
N PRO A 213 -12.91 -4.21 12.56
CA PRO A 213 -12.27 -3.21 11.71
C PRO A 213 -12.82 -3.23 10.28
N ILE A 214 -13.11 -2.05 9.74
CA ILE A 214 -13.52 -1.87 8.33
C ILE A 214 -12.33 -1.30 7.56
N PRO A 215 -11.95 -1.87 6.40
CA PRO A 215 -10.95 -1.28 5.53
C PRO A 215 -11.29 0.17 5.20
N THR A 216 -10.38 1.08 5.49
CA THR A 216 -10.58 2.53 5.27
C THR A 216 -9.72 3.00 4.11
N TYR A 217 -10.34 3.71 3.17
CA TYR A 217 -9.68 4.25 1.98
C TYR A 217 -9.81 5.76 1.96
N LEU A 218 -8.68 6.46 1.82
CA LEU A 218 -8.66 7.91 1.65
C LEU A 218 -8.59 8.22 0.15
N VAL A 219 -9.53 9.01 -0.36
CA VAL A 219 -9.63 9.30 -1.80
C VAL A 219 -9.45 10.80 -2.01
N ALA A 220 -8.34 11.19 -2.64
CA ALA A 220 -8.05 12.59 -2.98
C ALA A 220 -8.43 12.91 -4.43
N PRO A 221 -9.00 14.10 -4.72
CA PRO A 221 -9.49 14.44 -6.06
C PRO A 221 -8.40 14.74 -7.11
N TRP A 222 -7.13 14.83 -6.72
CA TRP A 222 -6.02 15.17 -7.61
C TRP A 222 -5.05 13.99 -7.75
N THR A 223 -4.52 13.83 -8.95
CA THR A 223 -3.45 12.86 -9.21
C THR A 223 -2.17 13.30 -8.50
N ASP A 224 -1.45 12.33 -7.93
CA ASP A 224 -0.13 12.51 -7.31
C ASP A 224 -0.07 13.53 -6.16
N ASP A 225 -1.14 13.66 -5.38
CA ASP A 225 -1.12 14.55 -4.21
C ASP A 225 -0.10 14.06 -3.17
N PRO A 226 1.06 14.74 -2.99
CA PRO A 226 2.05 14.34 -1.99
C PRO A 226 1.51 14.50 -0.57
N SER A 227 0.43 15.26 -0.40
CA SER A 227 -0.28 15.42 0.88
C SER A 227 -1.03 14.16 1.25
N LEU A 228 -1.57 13.42 0.27
CA LEU A 228 -2.23 12.13 0.53
C LEU A 228 -1.24 11.10 1.07
N GLU A 229 -0.06 10.97 0.45
CA GLU A 229 0.94 10.02 0.94
C GLU A 229 1.46 10.39 2.34
N ARG A 230 1.66 11.69 2.61
CA ARG A 230 2.00 12.18 3.95
C ARG A 230 0.91 11.84 4.96
N LEU A 231 -0.35 12.11 4.63
CA LEU A 231 -1.51 11.88 5.50
C LEU A 231 -1.70 10.39 5.84
N VAL A 232 -1.50 9.49 4.86
CA VAL A 232 -1.56 8.04 5.06
C VAL A 232 -0.46 7.55 6.01
N ARG A 233 0.74 8.12 5.92
CA ARG A 233 1.91 7.71 6.73
C ARG A 233 1.98 8.41 8.10
N GLN A 234 1.30 9.54 8.26
CA GLN A 234 1.38 10.34 9.48
C GLN A 234 0.76 9.61 10.69
N PRO A 235 1.49 9.45 11.81
CA PRO A 235 1.01 8.76 13.02
C PRO A 235 -0.25 9.40 13.63
N ASP A 236 -0.32 10.73 13.58
CA ASP A 236 -1.45 11.50 14.13
C ASP A 236 -2.63 11.65 13.16
N ALA A 237 -2.61 10.89 12.05
CA ALA A 237 -3.70 10.82 11.09
C ALA A 237 -4.08 9.37 10.85
N ALA A 238 -3.70 8.77 9.72
CA ALA A 238 -4.07 7.39 9.40
C ALA A 238 -3.14 6.34 9.99
N ALA A 239 -1.89 6.68 10.35
CA ALA A 239 -0.88 5.76 10.91
C ALA A 239 -0.72 4.44 10.13
N GLY A 240 -0.90 4.46 8.80
CA GLY A 240 -0.85 3.27 7.95
C GLY A 240 -2.06 2.32 8.06
N PHE A 241 -3.12 2.71 8.76
CA PHE A 241 -4.37 1.94 8.84
C PHE A 241 -5.35 2.23 7.70
N ALA A 242 -5.05 3.22 6.85
CA ALA A 242 -5.82 3.53 5.65
C ALA A 242 -4.93 3.44 4.41
N VAL A 243 -5.56 3.24 3.24
CA VAL A 243 -4.88 3.25 1.94
C VAL A 243 -5.34 4.48 1.15
N GLY A 244 -4.37 5.25 0.63
CA GLY A 244 -4.65 6.41 -0.20
C GLY A 244 -4.84 6.04 -1.67
N TYR A 245 -5.89 6.57 -2.29
CA TYR A 245 -6.15 6.55 -3.72
C TYR A 245 -6.38 7.98 -4.23
N ASN A 246 -6.01 8.22 -5.48
CA ASN A 246 -6.37 9.39 -6.26
C ASN A 246 -7.65 9.08 -7.04
N ASP A 247 -8.51 10.07 -7.19
CA ASP A 247 -9.75 10.06 -7.99
C ASP A 247 -9.52 10.97 -9.20
N PRO A 248 -9.01 10.44 -10.33
CA PRO A 248 -8.66 11.22 -11.49
C PRO A 248 -9.84 12.06 -11.99
N GLY A 249 -9.56 13.36 -12.08
CA GLY A 249 -10.56 14.34 -12.46
C GLY A 249 -11.70 14.45 -11.46
N ALA A 250 -11.55 14.08 -10.18
CA ALA A 250 -12.57 14.18 -9.13
C ALA A 250 -13.91 13.51 -9.50
N SER A 251 -13.86 12.40 -10.24
CA SER A 251 -15.03 11.75 -10.81
C SER A 251 -15.96 11.18 -9.74
N LEU A 252 -15.39 10.46 -8.76
CA LEU A 252 -16.12 9.93 -7.61
C LEU A 252 -16.61 11.06 -6.70
N SER A 253 -15.74 12.05 -6.46
CA SER A 253 -16.00 13.20 -5.61
C SER A 253 -17.16 14.05 -6.13
N ARG A 254 -17.22 14.31 -7.44
CA ARG A 254 -18.34 15.01 -8.08
C ARG A 254 -19.63 14.21 -8.03
N LEU A 255 -19.57 12.90 -8.29
CA LEU A 255 -20.77 12.05 -8.30
C LEU A 255 -21.48 12.10 -6.94
N TYR A 256 -20.72 12.04 -5.85
CA TYR A 256 -21.26 12.07 -4.49
C TYR A 256 -21.40 13.46 -3.89
N ARG A 257 -21.13 14.53 -4.67
CA ARG A 257 -21.15 15.92 -4.22
C ARG A 257 -20.36 16.11 -2.92
N ALA A 258 -19.13 15.59 -2.91
CA ALA A 258 -18.26 15.69 -1.74
C ALA A 258 -18.12 17.14 -1.29
N ASP A 259 -18.16 17.35 0.03
CA ASP A 259 -18.01 18.68 0.60
C ASP A 259 -16.60 19.24 0.31
N PRO A 260 -16.48 20.50 -0.14
CA PRO A 260 -15.19 21.08 -0.52
C PRO A 260 -14.31 21.46 0.67
N ARG A 261 -14.81 21.37 1.90
CA ARG A 261 -14.11 21.80 3.13
C ARG A 261 -13.95 20.68 4.14
N GLN A 262 -14.79 19.66 4.09
CA GLN A 262 -14.84 18.59 5.07
C GLN A 262 -14.79 17.21 4.41
N PRO A 263 -14.19 16.20 5.07
CA PRO A 263 -14.22 14.84 4.56
C PRO A 263 -15.66 14.35 4.38
N THR A 264 -15.94 13.68 3.25
CA THR A 264 -17.23 13.04 2.99
C THR A 264 -17.09 11.52 3.05
N LEU A 265 -17.89 10.88 3.89
CA LEU A 265 -17.84 9.44 4.15
C LEU A 265 -18.85 8.69 3.29
N LEU A 266 -18.40 7.59 2.69
CA LEU A 266 -19.22 6.59 2.02
C LEU A 266 -19.06 5.24 2.72
N LEU A 267 -20.17 4.62 3.11
CA LEU A 267 -20.16 3.28 3.70
C LEU A 267 -20.60 2.25 2.67
N VAL A 268 -19.71 1.32 2.34
CA VAL A 268 -19.89 0.36 1.24
C VAL A 268 -19.90 -1.05 1.80
N ALA A 269 -20.97 -1.79 1.52
CA ALA A 269 -21.11 -3.19 1.92
C ALA A 269 -20.22 -4.14 1.10
N MET A 270 -20.11 -5.39 1.54
CA MET A 270 -19.36 -6.45 0.85
C MET A 270 -19.82 -6.65 -0.60
N ASP A 271 -21.12 -6.51 -0.86
CA ASP A 271 -21.75 -6.70 -2.16
C ASP A 271 -21.69 -5.45 -3.07
N GLY A 272 -21.12 -4.36 -2.56
CA GLY A 272 -20.85 -3.13 -3.30
C GLY A 272 -21.93 -2.08 -3.22
N ARG A 273 -22.96 -2.31 -2.42
CA ARG A 273 -24.00 -1.31 -2.22
C ARG A 273 -23.55 -0.21 -1.26
N LEU A 274 -23.99 1.02 -1.54
CA LEU A 274 -23.89 2.12 -0.59
C LEU A 274 -24.97 1.94 0.50
N VAL A 275 -24.54 1.77 1.75
CA VAL A 275 -25.45 1.46 2.87
C VAL A 275 -26.16 2.69 3.41
N HIS A 276 -25.48 3.84 3.35
CA HIS A 276 -25.99 5.10 3.87
C HIS A 276 -25.78 6.25 2.88
N PRO A 277 -26.59 7.32 2.97
CA PRO A 277 -26.30 8.56 2.26
C PRO A 277 -24.87 9.04 2.56
N PRO A 278 -24.18 9.68 1.59
CA PRO A 278 -22.91 10.34 1.85
C PRO A 278 -23.02 11.25 3.07
N ARG A 279 -22.09 11.13 3.99
CA ARG A 279 -22.11 11.87 5.26
C ARG A 279 -20.90 12.79 5.33
N ILE A 280 -21.12 14.07 5.54
CA ILE A 280 -20.05 15.01 5.86
C ILE A 280 -19.59 14.73 7.30
N PHE A 281 -18.29 14.60 7.52
CA PHE A 281 -17.72 14.34 8.84
C PHE A 281 -17.13 15.62 9.44
N THR A 282 -17.51 15.90 10.68
CA THR A 282 -16.92 16.95 11.50
C THR A 282 -16.17 16.32 12.68
N VAL A 283 -15.07 16.95 13.12
CA VAL A 283 -14.33 16.53 14.32
C VAL A 283 -15.28 16.45 15.53
N GLY A 284 -15.22 15.33 16.26
CA GLY A 284 -16.12 15.00 17.36
C GLY A 284 -17.34 14.18 16.95
N ASP A 285 -17.60 13.98 15.66
CA ASP A 285 -18.68 13.13 15.18
C ASP A 285 -18.49 11.67 15.63
N ARG A 286 -19.61 11.06 16.00
CA ARG A 286 -19.71 9.65 16.37
C ARG A 286 -20.19 8.80 15.19
N LEU A 287 -19.45 7.72 14.90
CA LEU A 287 -19.67 6.80 13.79
C LEU A 287 -20.22 5.45 14.25
N GLU A 288 -20.30 5.15 15.55
CA GLU A 288 -20.66 3.80 16.03
C GLU A 288 -22.01 3.33 15.47
N GLY A 289 -23.05 4.17 15.55
CA GLY A 289 -24.38 3.84 15.00
C GLY A 289 -24.42 3.75 13.48
N TRP A 290 -23.60 4.56 12.78
CA TRP A 290 -23.55 4.59 11.32
C TRP A 290 -22.78 3.40 10.75
N LEU A 291 -21.66 3.02 11.39
CA LEU A 291 -20.88 1.83 11.01
C LEU A 291 -21.56 0.52 11.44
N GLY A 292 -22.50 0.58 12.39
CA GLY A 292 -23.29 -0.58 12.83
C GLY A 292 -24.27 -1.10 11.78
N ALA A 293 -24.56 -0.32 10.72
CA ALA A 293 -25.50 -0.71 9.68
C ALA A 293 -24.91 -1.65 8.61
N LEU A 294 -23.60 -1.94 8.63
CA LEU A 294 -23.01 -2.88 7.68
C LEU A 294 -23.58 -4.29 7.92
N PRO A 295 -24.26 -4.89 6.93
CA PRO A 295 -24.79 -6.24 7.08
C PRO A 295 -23.65 -7.24 7.23
N GLY A 296 -23.80 -8.18 8.18
CA GLY A 296 -22.81 -9.21 8.44
C GLY A 296 -21.57 -8.74 9.18
N ARG A 297 -21.66 -7.61 9.90
CA ARG A 297 -20.65 -7.19 10.89
C ARG A 297 -20.72 -8.04 12.16
#